data_AF-A0A3L7ZWX1-F1
#
_entry.id   AF-A0A3L7ZWX1-F1
#
_cell.length_a   1.000
_cell.length_b   1.000
_cell.length_c   1.000
_cell.angle_alpha   90.00
_cell.angle_beta   90.00
_cell.angle_gamma   90.00
#
_symmetry.space_group_name_H-M   'P 1'
#
loop_
_entity.id
_entity.type
_entity.pdbx_description
1 polymer ?
#
loop_
_entity_poly.entity_id
_entity_poly.type
_entity_poly.pdbx_seq_one_letter_code
_entity_poly.pdbx_strand_id
1 'polypeptide(L)'
;MNNLSEILRWAFTAIGAILAIIEPTYPYLFICTIMILADCYTAWSLSKRARKQYPDKVSRDGKKFKSHNFGKVIMTLLKAYALIIMAFMIQQHITDSWPIDLTKVAAGAICFWQLWSILENESSCNGSKWARMLQKILVDKTSRHFDIDLSELKPKEE
;
A
#
# COMPACT_ATOMS: atom_id res chain seq x y z
N MET A 1 -7.61 20.45 40.90
CA MET A 1 -6.85 20.55 39.63
C MET A 1 -5.58 19.69 39.59
N ASN A 2 -5.05 19.19 40.72
CA ASN A 2 -3.81 18.39 40.76
C ASN A 2 -3.92 16.98 40.15
N ASN A 3 -5.10 16.33 40.22
CA ASN A 3 -5.22 14.94 39.73
C ASN A 3 -5.19 14.84 38.20
N LEU A 4 -5.76 15.80 37.49
CA LEU A 4 -5.78 15.79 36.02
C LEU A 4 -4.37 16.04 35.45
N SER A 5 -3.62 17.00 36.03
CA SER A 5 -2.25 17.27 35.59
C SER A 5 -1.32 16.09 35.81
N GLU A 6 -1.45 15.39 36.95
CA GLU A 6 -0.62 14.22 37.24
C GLU A 6 -0.98 13.03 36.33
N ILE A 7 -2.28 12.77 36.11
CA ILE A 7 -2.72 11.74 35.15
C ILE A 7 -2.17 12.03 33.74
N LEU A 8 -2.26 13.28 33.28
CA LEU A 8 -1.74 13.67 31.98
C LEU A 8 -0.22 13.51 31.90
N ARG A 9 0.53 13.88 32.95
CA ARG A 9 1.99 13.67 32.99
C ARG A 9 2.36 12.21 32.83
N TRP A 10 1.74 11.33 33.62
CA TRP A 10 1.98 9.88 33.49
C TRP A 10 1.60 9.34 32.12
N ALA A 11 0.49 9.80 31.55
CA ALA A 11 0.07 9.42 30.20
C ALA A 11 1.09 9.86 29.14
N PHE A 12 1.55 11.11 29.17
CA PHE A 12 2.56 11.62 28.24
C PHE A 12 3.92 10.93 28.42
N THR A 13 4.32 10.62 29.66
CA THR A 13 5.54 9.84 29.92
C THR A 13 5.44 8.44 29.34
N ALA A 14 4.31 7.74 29.52
CA ALA A 14 4.10 6.41 28.97
C ALA A 14 4.09 6.43 27.44
N ILE A 15 3.39 7.38 26.82
CA ILE A 15 3.39 7.58 25.36
C ILE A 15 4.81 7.87 24.87
N GLY A 16 5.53 8.79 25.53
CA GLY A 16 6.90 9.13 25.16
C GLY A 16 7.86 7.93 25.23
N ALA A 17 7.73 7.09 26.25
CA ALA A 17 8.52 5.87 26.37
C ALA A 17 8.23 4.88 25.23
N ILE A 18 6.95 4.68 24.87
CA ILE A 18 6.56 3.83 23.75
C ILE A 18 7.12 4.38 22.42
N LEU A 19 7.01 5.69 22.19
CA LEU A 19 7.54 6.31 20.98
C LEU A 19 9.06 6.20 20.90
N ALA A 20 9.77 6.32 22.03
CA ALA A 20 11.22 6.15 22.08
C ALA A 20 11.65 4.71 21.75
N ILE A 21 10.89 3.70 22.17
CA ILE A 21 11.16 2.29 21.83
C ILE A 21 10.96 2.04 20.32
N ILE A 22 9.95 2.68 19.73
CA ILE A 22 9.55 2.51 18.33
C ILE A 22 10.32 3.46 17.39
N GLU A 23 11.07 4.43 17.93
CA GLU A 23 11.89 5.43 17.22
C GLU A 23 12.73 4.85 16.05
N PRO A 24 13.38 3.68 16.20
CA PRO A 24 14.15 3.09 15.11
C PRO A 24 13.33 2.66 13.89
N THR A 25 12.01 2.49 14.05
CA THR A 25 11.12 2.04 12.97
C THR A 25 10.60 3.19 12.09
N TYR A 26 10.70 4.45 12.57
CA TYR A 26 10.09 5.61 11.92
C TYR A 26 10.49 5.81 10.46
N PRO A 27 11.76 5.66 10.04
CA PRO A 27 12.13 5.83 8.63
C PRO A 27 11.36 4.88 7.72
N TYR A 28 11.17 3.62 8.15
CA TYR A 28 10.43 2.61 7.40
C TYR A 28 8.94 2.92 7.35
N LEU A 29 8.35 3.29 8.49
CA LEU A 29 6.93 3.69 8.57
C LEU A 29 6.64 4.87 7.65
N PHE A 30 7.52 5.87 7.64
CA PHE A 30 7.39 7.07 6.81
C PHE A 30 7.43 6.73 5.31
N ILE A 31 8.44 5.96 4.88
CA ILE A 31 8.57 5.54 3.47
C ILE A 31 7.35 4.72 3.04
N CYS A 32 6.93 3.73 3.83
CA CYS A 32 5.76 2.91 3.51
C CYS A 32 4.48 3.75 3.46
N THR A 33 4.35 4.78 4.30
CA THR A 33 3.20 5.70 4.26
C THR A 33 3.14 6.46 2.95
N ILE A 34 4.25 7.04 2.50
CA ILE A 34 4.31 7.74 1.22
C ILE A 34 3.92 6.79 0.09
N MET A 35 4.45 5.57 0.08
CA MET A 35 4.13 4.57 -0.93
C MET A 35 2.65 4.18 -0.95
N ILE A 36 2.03 3.96 0.21
CA ILE A 36 0.60 3.63 0.32
C ILE A 36 -0.28 4.81 -0.14
N LEU A 37 0.10 6.04 0.19
CA LEU A 37 -0.62 7.23 -0.26
C LEU A 37 -0.48 7.43 -1.78
N ALA A 38 0.71 7.19 -2.34
CA ALA A 38 0.95 7.22 -3.77
C ALA A 38 0.11 6.18 -4.51
N ASP A 39 0.03 4.95 -3.99
CA ASP A 39 -0.84 3.91 -4.53
C ASP A 39 -2.32 4.30 -4.49
N CYS A 40 -2.80 4.83 -3.37
CA CYS A 40 -4.17 5.33 -3.29
C CYS A 40 -4.44 6.46 -4.31
N TYR A 41 -3.47 7.35 -4.52
CA TYR A 41 -3.56 8.42 -5.48
C TYR A 41 -3.61 7.89 -6.93
N THR A 42 -2.77 6.92 -7.28
CA THR A 42 -2.77 6.34 -8.63
C THR A 42 -4.04 5.54 -8.91
N ALA A 43 -4.57 4.81 -7.93
CA ALA A 43 -5.88 4.16 -8.01
C ALA A 43 -7.02 5.18 -8.21
N TRP A 44 -6.99 6.30 -7.48
CA TRP A 44 -7.96 7.38 -7.68
C TRP A 44 -7.85 8.00 -9.08
N SER A 45 -6.63 8.28 -9.55
CA SER A 45 -6.35 8.81 -10.89
C SER A 45 -6.84 7.84 -11.98
N LEU A 46 -6.60 6.53 -11.82
CA LEU A 46 -7.12 5.50 -12.70
C LEU A 46 -8.65 5.53 -12.73
N SER A 47 -9.32 5.58 -11.56
CA SER A 47 -10.78 5.65 -11.50
C SER A 47 -11.34 6.85 -12.29
N LYS A 48 -10.61 7.98 -12.32
CA LYS A 48 -10.97 9.17 -13.10
C LYS A 48 -10.80 8.93 -14.61
N ARG A 49 -9.71 8.27 -15.03
CA ARG A 49 -9.47 7.92 -16.45
C ARG A 49 -10.47 6.88 -16.95
N ALA A 50 -10.70 5.81 -16.18
CA ALA A 50 -11.64 4.75 -16.51
C ALA A 50 -13.07 5.27 -16.69
N ARG A 51 -13.51 6.23 -15.85
CA ARG A 51 -14.81 6.91 -16.04
C ARG A 51 -14.89 7.72 -17.33
N LYS A 52 -13.80 8.36 -17.75
CA LYS A 52 -13.76 9.12 -19.01
C LYS A 52 -13.84 8.20 -20.22
N GLN A 53 -13.18 7.03 -20.15
CA GLN A 53 -13.07 6.10 -21.28
C GLN A 53 -14.24 5.11 -21.37
N TYR A 54 -14.85 4.74 -20.23
CA TYR A 54 -15.94 3.76 -20.15
C TYR A 54 -17.07 4.25 -19.23
N PRO A 55 -17.78 5.34 -19.58
CA PRO A 55 -18.81 5.93 -18.72
C PRO A 55 -19.96 4.98 -18.38
N ASP A 56 -20.31 4.06 -19.28
CA ASP A 56 -21.44 3.13 -19.12
C ASP A 56 -21.12 1.92 -18.24
N LYS A 57 -19.82 1.63 -18.02
CA LYS A 57 -19.36 0.50 -17.19
C LYS A 57 -18.98 0.91 -15.76
N VAL A 58 -19.00 2.21 -15.44
CA VAL A 58 -18.58 2.72 -14.13
C VAL A 58 -19.74 3.48 -13.47
N SER A 59 -20.17 3.02 -12.29
CA SER A 59 -21.34 3.57 -11.58
C SER A 59 -21.27 5.11 -11.39
N ARG A 60 -22.39 5.79 -11.72
CA ARG A 60 -22.55 7.26 -11.69
C ARG A 60 -22.37 7.89 -10.29
N ASP A 61 -22.41 7.10 -9.22
CA ASP A 61 -22.28 7.54 -7.82
C ASP A 61 -20.84 7.78 -7.32
N GLY A 62 -19.83 7.59 -8.18
CA GLY A 62 -18.41 7.76 -7.82
C GLY A 62 -17.92 9.21 -7.68
N LYS A 63 -18.80 10.21 -7.75
CA LYS A 63 -18.42 11.65 -7.73
C LYS A 63 -17.88 12.14 -6.38
N LYS A 64 -18.19 11.42 -5.28
CA LYS A 64 -17.76 11.79 -3.92
C LYS A 64 -16.69 10.82 -3.45
N PHE A 65 -15.63 11.35 -2.86
CA PHE A 65 -14.64 10.56 -2.12
C PHE A 65 -15.40 9.80 -1.03
N LYS A 66 -15.76 8.53 -1.29
CA LYS A 66 -16.52 7.74 -0.31
C LYS A 66 -15.61 7.51 0.89
N SER A 67 -16.09 7.83 2.08
CA SER A 67 -15.40 7.57 3.36
C SER A 67 -14.88 6.13 3.46
N HIS A 68 -15.58 5.18 2.82
CA HIS A 68 -15.16 3.79 2.72
C HIS A 68 -13.76 3.60 2.10
N ASN A 69 -13.38 4.40 1.09
CA ASN A 69 -12.06 4.30 0.47
C ASN A 69 -10.97 4.83 1.42
N PHE A 70 -11.25 5.90 2.16
CA PHE A 70 -10.34 6.40 3.19
C PHE A 70 -10.15 5.37 4.31
N GLY A 71 -11.22 4.73 4.77
CA GLY A 71 -11.14 3.66 5.77
C GLY A 71 -10.25 2.50 5.32
N LYS A 72 -10.27 2.13 4.04
CA LYS A 72 -9.35 1.12 3.49
C LYS A 72 -7.90 1.57 3.57
N VAL A 73 -7.59 2.83 3.23
CA VAL A 73 -6.23 3.37 3.31
C VAL A 73 -5.72 3.34 4.75
N ILE A 74 -6.53 3.79 5.70
CA ILE A 74 -6.17 3.75 7.13
C ILE A 74 -5.93 2.31 7.59
N MET A 75 -6.76 1.36 7.19
CA MET A 75 -6.56 -0.05 7.52
C MET A 75 -5.26 -0.61 6.91
N THR A 76 -4.93 -0.23 5.68
CA THR A 76 -3.67 -0.62 5.03
C THR A 76 -2.47 -0.04 5.78
N LEU A 77 -2.53 1.23 6.20
CA LEU A 77 -1.49 1.87 7.01
C LEU A 77 -1.32 1.17 8.36
N LEU A 78 -2.41 0.90 9.08
CA LEU A 78 -2.36 0.21 10.37
C LEU A 78 -1.75 -1.19 10.25
N LYS A 79 -2.12 -1.95 9.21
CA LYS A 79 -1.53 -3.27 8.94
C LYS A 79 -0.03 -3.17 8.62
N ALA A 80 0.36 -2.21 7.77
CA ALA A 80 1.77 -1.98 7.44
C ALA A 80 2.59 -1.59 8.67
N TYR A 81 2.06 -0.71 9.51
CA TYR A 81 2.72 -0.27 10.73
C TYR A 81 2.87 -1.41 11.72
N ALA A 82 1.79 -2.18 11.95
CA ALA A 82 1.82 -3.36 12.80
C ALA A 82 2.88 -4.36 12.32
N LEU A 83 2.96 -4.62 11.00
CA LEU A 83 3.97 -5.52 10.43
C LEU A 83 5.39 -5.03 10.66
N ILE A 84 5.68 -3.75 10.43
CA ILE A 84 7.01 -3.15 10.61
C ILE A 84 7.43 -3.19 12.09
N ILE A 85 6.53 -2.77 12.99
CA ILE A 85 6.81 -2.77 14.43
C ILE A 85 7.03 -4.21 14.94
N MET A 86 6.19 -5.15 14.51
CA MET A 86 6.36 -6.58 14.84
C MET A 86 7.68 -7.13 14.33
N ALA A 87 8.05 -6.86 13.08
CA ALA A 87 9.32 -7.30 12.50
C ALA A 87 10.52 -6.74 13.28
N PHE A 88 10.43 -5.46 13.69
CA PHE A 88 11.44 -4.84 14.56
C PHE A 88 11.52 -5.52 15.92
N MET A 89 10.40 -5.77 16.58
CA MET A 89 10.40 -6.44 17.89
C MET A 89 10.94 -7.87 17.81
N ILE A 90 10.62 -8.62 16.75
CA ILE A 90 11.16 -9.96 16.50
C ILE A 90 12.68 -9.88 16.29
N GLN A 91 13.15 -8.93 15.47
CA GLN A 91 14.58 -8.72 15.27
C GLN A 91 15.30 -8.41 16.58
N GLN A 92 14.74 -7.55 17.43
CA GLN A 92 15.39 -7.12 18.67
C GLN A 92 15.36 -8.18 19.78
N HIS A 93 14.30 -8.99 19.88
CA HIS A 93 14.09 -9.87 21.03
C HIS A 93 14.18 -11.37 20.72
N ILE A 94 14.18 -11.77 19.45
CA ILE A 94 14.14 -13.19 19.05
C ILE A 94 15.29 -13.53 18.09
N THR A 95 15.57 -12.68 17.10
CA THR A 95 16.54 -12.96 16.03
C THR A 95 17.66 -11.94 15.97
N ASP A 96 18.12 -11.45 17.13
CA ASP A 96 19.12 -10.40 17.30
C ASP A 96 20.44 -10.67 16.56
N SER A 97 20.85 -11.93 16.53
CA SER A 97 22.09 -12.42 15.91
C SER A 97 21.98 -12.73 14.42
N TRP A 98 20.80 -12.59 13.82
CA TRP A 98 20.64 -12.85 12.39
C TRP A 98 21.28 -11.75 11.53
N PRO A 99 21.97 -12.12 10.44
CA PRO A 99 22.59 -11.15 9.54
C PRO A 99 21.57 -10.38 8.67
N ILE A 100 20.29 -10.78 8.74
CA ILE A 100 19.20 -10.21 7.94
C ILE A 100 18.38 -9.30 8.84
N ASP A 101 18.17 -8.06 8.40
CA ASP A 101 17.32 -7.09 9.07
C ASP A 101 15.85 -7.30 8.66
N LEU A 102 15.09 -7.97 9.53
CA LEU A 102 13.67 -8.28 9.28
C LEU A 102 12.82 -7.02 9.04
N THR A 103 13.16 -5.90 9.67
CA THR A 103 12.44 -4.63 9.52
C THR A 103 12.59 -4.10 8.10
N LYS A 104 13.83 -4.12 7.57
CA LYS A 104 14.10 -3.73 6.18
C LYS A 104 13.44 -4.67 5.18
N VAL A 105 13.45 -5.97 5.45
CA VAL A 105 12.78 -6.95 4.58
C VAL A 105 11.28 -6.69 4.54
N ALA A 106 10.64 -6.49 5.69
CA ALA A 106 9.22 -6.19 5.78
C ALA A 106 8.86 -4.88 5.06
N ALA A 107 9.61 -3.80 5.33
CA ALA A 107 9.41 -2.51 4.67
C ALA A 107 9.63 -2.60 3.15
N GLY A 108 10.67 -3.30 2.72
CA GLY A 108 10.98 -3.55 1.31
C GLY A 108 9.87 -4.32 0.61
N ALA A 109 9.33 -5.36 1.24
CA ALA A 109 8.21 -6.13 0.71
C ALA A 109 6.95 -5.26 0.56
N ILE A 110 6.61 -4.44 1.56
CA ILE A 110 5.49 -3.50 1.48
C ILE A 110 5.72 -2.51 0.33
N CYS A 111 6.89 -1.88 0.26
CA CYS A 111 7.20 -0.90 -0.78
C CYS A 111 7.14 -1.53 -2.18
N PHE A 112 7.68 -2.73 -2.34
CA PHE A 112 7.60 -3.47 -3.60
C PHE A 112 6.16 -3.76 -4.00
N TRP A 113 5.33 -4.21 -3.05
CA TRP A 113 3.91 -4.46 -3.29
C TRP A 113 3.16 -3.18 -3.72
N GLN A 114 3.40 -2.07 -3.03
CA GLN A 114 2.79 -0.78 -3.38
C GLN A 114 3.27 -0.25 -4.73
N LEU A 115 4.56 -0.39 -5.03
CA LEU A 115 5.11 -0.03 -6.34
C LEU A 115 4.47 -0.85 -7.46
N TRP A 116 4.29 -2.15 -7.22
CA TRP A 116 3.63 -3.04 -8.17
C TRP A 116 2.19 -2.60 -8.44
N SER A 117 1.43 -2.29 -7.40
CA SER A 117 0.06 -1.77 -7.50
C SER A 117 0.00 -0.43 -8.24
N ILE A 118 0.96 0.48 -7.99
CA ILE A 118 1.07 1.75 -8.73
C ILE A 118 1.29 1.49 -10.23
N LEU A 119 2.21 0.60 -10.59
CA LEU A 119 2.49 0.26 -11.99
C LEU A 119 1.29 -0.37 -12.70
N GLU A 120 0.54 -1.23 -11.99
CA GLU A 120 -0.72 -1.78 -12.49
C GLU A 120 -1.74 -0.67 -12.74
N ASN A 121 -1.88 0.27 -11.80
CA ASN A 121 -2.80 1.39 -11.92
C ASN A 121 -2.43 2.37 -13.05
N GLU A 122 -1.13 2.61 -13.28
CA GLU A 122 -0.65 3.49 -14.34
C GLU A 122 -0.66 2.84 -15.73
N SER A 123 -0.40 1.53 -15.80
CA SER A 123 -0.53 0.78 -17.04
C SER A 123 -1.99 0.62 -17.44
N SER A 124 -2.92 0.58 -16.49
CA SER A 124 -4.36 0.52 -16.74
C SER A 124 -4.89 1.79 -17.44
N CYS A 125 -5.73 1.57 -18.46
CA CYS A 125 -6.27 2.64 -19.33
C CYS A 125 -5.17 3.50 -19.99
N ASN A 126 -3.98 2.94 -20.19
CA ASN A 126 -2.85 3.60 -20.82
C ASN A 126 -2.41 2.82 -22.07
N GLY A 127 -2.43 3.47 -23.23
CA GLY A 127 -2.15 2.86 -24.53
C GLY A 127 -0.67 2.76 -24.91
N SER A 128 0.23 3.28 -24.07
CA SER A 128 1.67 3.34 -24.35
C SER A 128 2.33 1.95 -24.41
N LYS A 129 3.46 1.85 -25.14
CA LYS A 129 4.16 0.57 -25.36
C LYS A 129 4.60 -0.11 -24.06
N TRP A 130 5.08 0.66 -23.08
CA TRP A 130 5.49 0.12 -21.77
C TRP A 130 4.29 -0.37 -20.95
N ALA A 131 3.17 0.35 -20.99
CA ALA A 131 1.94 -0.04 -20.29
C ALA A 131 1.39 -1.37 -20.84
N ARG A 132 1.37 -1.54 -22.16
CA ARG A 132 0.97 -2.81 -22.80
C ARG A 132 1.93 -3.96 -22.45
N MET A 133 3.22 -3.68 -22.31
CA MET A 133 4.20 -4.70 -21.89
C MET A 133 3.97 -5.12 -20.44
N LEU A 134 3.75 -4.18 -19.52
CA LEU A 134 3.41 -4.49 -18.13
C LEU A 134 2.09 -5.25 -18.01
N GLN A 135 1.05 -4.85 -18.74
CA GLN A 135 -0.21 -5.58 -18.78
C GLN A 135 -0.01 -7.04 -19.22
N LYS A 136 0.82 -7.28 -20.24
CA LYS A 136 1.17 -8.64 -20.69
C LYS A 136 1.89 -9.44 -19.60
N ILE A 137 2.85 -8.84 -18.90
CA ILE A 137 3.59 -9.51 -17.79
C ILE A 137 2.64 -9.84 -16.63
N LEU A 138 1.73 -8.92 -16.29
CA LEU A 138 0.72 -9.11 -15.25
C LEU A 138 -0.29 -10.21 -15.60
N VAL A 139 -0.76 -10.21 -16.84
CA VAL A 139 -1.68 -11.23 -17.39
C VAL A 139 -1.00 -12.60 -17.43
N ASP A 140 0.24 -12.70 -17.91
CA ASP A 140 0.98 -13.98 -18.00
C ASP A 140 1.25 -14.61 -16.62
N LYS A 141 1.48 -13.78 -15.60
CA LYS A 141 1.61 -14.25 -14.21
C LYS A 141 0.29 -14.81 -13.67
N THR A 142 -0.85 -14.27 -14.14
CA THR A 142 -2.19 -14.68 -13.70
C THR A 142 -2.70 -15.91 -14.45
N SER A 143 -2.45 -16.00 -15.76
CA SER A 143 -2.82 -17.15 -16.59
C SER A 143 -2.07 -18.44 -16.21
N ARG A 144 -0.91 -18.32 -15.55
CA ARG A 144 -0.17 -19.49 -15.03
C ARG A 144 -0.76 -20.05 -13.73
N HIS A 145 -1.66 -19.32 -13.08
CA HIS A 145 -2.33 -19.74 -11.85
C HIS A 145 -3.84 -19.94 -12.01
N PHE A 146 -4.42 -19.31 -13.02
CA PHE A 146 -5.80 -19.51 -13.48
C PHE A 146 -5.75 -19.99 -14.93
N ASP A 147 -6.24 -21.20 -15.18
CA ASP A 147 -6.37 -21.84 -16.50
C ASP A 147 -7.42 -21.13 -17.37
N ILE A 148 -7.23 -19.82 -17.58
CA ILE A 148 -8.09 -18.94 -18.36
C ILE A 148 -7.25 -18.48 -19.54
N ASP A 149 -7.60 -18.97 -20.73
CA ASP A 149 -7.00 -18.51 -21.98
C ASP A 149 -7.46 -17.08 -22.27
N LEU A 150 -6.53 -16.12 -22.13
CA LEU A 150 -6.77 -14.70 -22.35
C LEU A 150 -6.38 -14.27 -23.78
N SER A 151 -6.32 -15.23 -24.71
CA SER A 151 -6.18 -14.98 -26.15
C SER A 151 -7.25 -14.02 -26.71
N GLU A 152 -8.40 -13.89 -26.04
CA GLU A 152 -9.47 -12.94 -26.36
C GLU A 152 -9.16 -11.46 -26.06
N LEU A 153 -8.13 -11.15 -25.26
CA LEU A 153 -7.71 -9.77 -24.95
C LEU A 153 -6.73 -9.18 -25.96
N LYS A 154 -6.36 -9.91 -27.02
CA LYS A 154 -5.61 -9.31 -28.13
C LYS A 154 -6.51 -8.26 -28.80
N PRO A 155 -6.09 -6.99 -28.89
CA PRO A 155 -6.83 -6.03 -29.71
C PRO A 155 -6.88 -6.59 -31.12
N LYS A 156 -8.08 -6.65 -31.72
CA LYS A 156 -8.21 -6.92 -33.14
C LYS A 156 -7.36 -5.89 -33.88
N GLU A 157 -6.34 -6.38 -34.57
CA GLU A 157 -5.64 -5.59 -35.58
C GLU A 157 -6.67 -5.32 -36.68
N GLU A 158 -7.09 -4.06 -36.78
CA GLU A 158 -7.63 -3.50 -38.02
C GLU A 158 -6.46 -3.07 -38.91
#